data_AF-A0A453GWY0-F1
#
_entry.id   AF-A0A453GWY0-F1
#
_cell.length_a   1.000
_cell.length_b   1.000
_cell.length_c   1.000
_cell.angle_alpha   90.00
_cell.angle_beta   90.00
_cell.angle_gamma   90.00
#
_symmetry.space_group_name_H-M   'P 1'
#
loop_
_entity.id
_entity.type
_entity.pdbx_description
1 polymer ?
#
loop_
_entity_poly.entity_id
_entity_poly.type
_entity_poly.pdbx_seq_one_letter_code
_entity_poly.pdbx_strand_id
1 'polypeptide(L)'
;ILHPAQRHLLRSPSAGQLIFLIARPVEMGHEGTKYGDDGRPTCDCLLFDLDDTLYPVGSGIGLDVMKNIQEYMVEKLGIDKSVSHELCILLYKQYGTTMAGLRAVGYQFDYDDFHGFVHGRLAYEKLKPDPLLRNILLSLPIRKLVFTNGDRLHASRAMKRLGIEDCFEGVLCFETLNPPSPTPAPANKVEIFDIMKHLAHPEPGVELPRSPILCKPNIDAMLHALKLADINPQTTIFFDDSVRNIQAGKQIGMHTVLVKISTQVTLWEFYCRSRG
;
A
#
# COMPACT_ATOMS: atom_id res chain seq x y z
N ILE A 1 -20.95 -14.26 13.42
CA ILE A 1 -21.37 -15.47 12.67
C ILE A 1 -22.26 -15.00 11.54
N LEU A 2 -21.83 -15.17 10.28
CA LEU A 2 -22.63 -14.81 9.11
C LEU A 2 -23.87 -15.71 9.00
N HIS A 3 -24.98 -15.15 8.52
CA HIS A 3 -26.28 -15.81 8.42
C HIS A 3 -26.21 -17.04 7.49
N PRO A 4 -26.92 -18.16 7.75
CA PRO A 4 -26.86 -19.39 6.95
C PRO A 4 -27.10 -19.20 5.44
N ALA A 5 -27.83 -18.15 5.04
CA ALA A 5 -28.05 -17.77 3.64
C ALA A 5 -26.80 -17.25 2.90
N GLN A 6 -25.70 -16.94 3.61
CA GLN A 6 -24.45 -16.43 3.02
C GLN A 6 -23.42 -17.54 2.73
N ARG A 7 -23.77 -18.82 2.96
CA ARG A 7 -22.88 -19.98 2.76
C ARG A 7 -22.67 -20.38 1.28
N HIS A 8 -23.30 -19.69 0.33
CA HIS A 8 -23.22 -20.03 -1.11
C HIS A 8 -22.22 -19.21 -1.94
N LEU A 9 -21.39 -18.34 -1.35
CA LEU A 9 -20.36 -17.57 -2.08
C LEU A 9 -19.08 -18.37 -2.45
N LEU A 10 -19.11 -19.70 -2.34
CA LEU A 10 -17.95 -20.57 -2.54
C LEU A 10 -17.99 -21.25 -3.91
N ARG A 11 -17.46 -20.54 -4.92
CA ARG A 11 -16.65 -21.05 -6.05
C ARG A 11 -16.79 -20.10 -7.23
N SER A 12 -15.86 -19.17 -7.37
CA SER A 12 -15.49 -18.66 -8.70
C SER A 12 -13.97 -18.68 -8.82
N PRO A 13 -13.40 -19.31 -9.88
CA PRO A 13 -11.98 -19.26 -10.16
C PRO A 13 -11.51 -17.87 -10.63
N SER A 14 -12.42 -16.90 -10.80
CA SER A 14 -12.11 -15.54 -11.24
C SER A 14 -12.25 -14.45 -10.17
N ALA A 15 -12.65 -14.79 -8.94
CA ALA A 15 -12.88 -13.82 -7.87
C ALA A 15 -11.81 -13.93 -6.77
N GLY A 16 -11.08 -12.83 -6.57
CA GLY A 16 -9.94 -12.73 -5.66
C GLY A 16 -10.26 -13.04 -4.20
N GLN A 17 -9.19 -13.38 -3.48
CA GLN A 17 -9.12 -13.89 -2.11
C GLN A 17 -9.94 -13.19 -1.01
N LEU A 18 -10.47 -11.98 -1.23
CA LEU A 18 -11.09 -11.17 -0.18
C LEU A 18 -12.28 -11.88 0.49
N ILE A 19 -13.04 -12.68 -0.28
CA ILE A 19 -14.18 -13.48 0.20
C ILE A 19 -13.74 -14.53 1.22
N PHE A 20 -12.58 -15.15 1.02
CA PHE A 20 -12.14 -16.30 1.82
C PHE A 20 -11.66 -15.89 3.22
N LEU A 21 -11.12 -14.68 3.35
CA LEU A 21 -10.55 -14.17 4.60
C LEU A 21 -11.65 -13.68 5.57
N ILE A 22 -12.77 -13.17 5.08
CA ILE A 22 -13.91 -12.77 5.92
C ILE A 22 -14.67 -14.01 6.44
N ALA A 23 -14.61 -15.15 5.74
CA ALA A 23 -15.34 -16.37 6.05
C ALA A 23 -14.64 -17.29 7.08
N ARG A 24 -13.34 -17.13 7.34
CA ARG A 24 -12.66 -17.84 8.44
C ARG A 24 -12.64 -16.93 9.68
N PRO A 25 -13.17 -17.38 10.83
CA PRO A 25 -12.94 -16.68 12.08
C PRO A 25 -11.43 -16.51 12.26
N VAL A 26 -10.99 -15.27 12.42
CA VAL A 26 -9.62 -14.94 12.81
C VAL A 26 -9.32 -15.70 14.11
N GLU A 27 -8.33 -16.59 14.10
CA GLU A 27 -7.84 -17.18 15.35
C GLU A 27 -7.05 -16.09 16.09
N MET A 28 -7.69 -15.58 17.14
CA MET A 28 -7.30 -14.38 17.89
C MET A 28 -6.33 -14.78 19.01
N GLY A 29 -5.13 -14.21 18.99
CA GLY A 29 -4.18 -14.29 20.11
C GLY A 29 -3.56 -12.94 20.35
N HIS A 30 -4.19 -12.10 21.19
CA HIS A 30 -3.53 -10.95 21.82
C HIS A 30 -4.29 -10.48 23.07
N GLU A 31 -3.57 -10.33 24.17
CA GLU A 31 -4.05 -9.72 25.42
C GLU A 31 -4.42 -8.25 25.16
N GLY A 32 -5.63 -7.83 25.55
CA GLY A 32 -6.13 -6.45 25.40
C GLY A 32 -7.30 -6.25 24.43
N THR A 33 -7.75 -7.30 23.75
CA THR A 33 -8.93 -7.24 22.86
C THR A 33 -10.19 -6.88 23.66
N LYS A 34 -10.88 -5.79 23.32
CA LYS A 34 -12.19 -5.46 23.89
C LYS A 34 -13.28 -6.31 23.23
N TYR A 35 -13.93 -7.15 24.04
CA TYR A 35 -15.03 -7.98 23.61
C TYR A 35 -16.36 -7.28 23.88
N GLY A 36 -17.31 -7.38 22.95
CA GLY A 36 -18.70 -7.00 23.19
C GLY A 36 -19.39 -8.00 24.11
N ASP A 37 -20.63 -7.69 24.52
CA ASP A 37 -21.44 -8.54 25.40
C ASP A 37 -21.67 -9.97 24.85
N ASP A 38 -21.45 -10.19 23.55
CA ASP A 38 -21.53 -11.49 22.87
C ASP A 38 -20.19 -12.26 22.84
N GLY A 39 -19.16 -11.75 23.52
CA GLY A 39 -17.82 -12.37 23.57
C GLY A 39 -17.03 -12.27 22.27
N ARG A 40 -17.42 -11.38 21.33
CA ARG A 40 -16.67 -11.13 20.09
C ARG A 40 -15.84 -9.85 20.17
N PRO A 41 -14.65 -9.81 19.54
CA PRO A 41 -13.91 -8.57 19.41
C PRO A 41 -14.78 -7.48 18.79
N THR A 42 -14.79 -6.31 19.43
CA THR A 42 -15.41 -5.12 18.88
C THR A 42 -14.60 -4.65 17.66
N CYS A 43 -15.24 -4.60 16.49
CA CYS A 43 -14.65 -4.04 15.28
C CYS A 43 -15.47 -2.82 14.86
N ASP A 44 -14.86 -1.65 14.91
CA ASP A 44 -15.48 -0.38 14.53
C ASP A 44 -15.00 0.12 13.18
N CYS A 45 -13.82 -0.31 12.72
CA CYS A 45 -13.23 0.11 11.44
C CYS A 45 -12.59 -1.04 10.65
N LEU A 46 -12.79 -1.01 9.33
CA LEU A 46 -12.06 -1.81 8.35
C LEU A 46 -11.18 -0.86 7.52
N LEU A 47 -9.89 -1.13 7.51
CA LEU A 47 -8.89 -0.32 6.80
C LEU A 47 -8.33 -1.16 5.65
N PHE A 48 -8.44 -0.68 4.42
CA PHE A 48 -8.03 -1.42 3.24
C PHE A 48 -6.91 -0.71 2.51
N ASP A 49 -5.82 -1.40 2.24
CA ASP A 49 -4.95 -1.00 1.15
C ASP A 49 -5.68 -1.07 -0.20
N LEU A 50 -5.17 -0.35 -1.20
CA LEU A 50 -5.78 -0.26 -2.51
C LEU A 50 -5.11 -1.18 -3.53
N ASP A 51 -3.83 -0.92 -3.80
CA ASP A 51 -3.06 -1.53 -4.87
C ASP A 51 -2.77 -3.00 -4.56
N ASP A 52 -3.07 -3.90 -5.49
CA ASP A 52 -2.92 -5.36 -5.31
C ASP A 52 -3.75 -5.97 -4.15
N THR A 53 -4.56 -5.15 -3.47
CA THR A 53 -5.47 -5.53 -2.37
C THR A 53 -6.95 -5.48 -2.81
N LEU A 54 -7.46 -4.29 -3.18
CA LEU A 54 -8.86 -4.11 -3.63
C LEU A 54 -9.05 -4.47 -5.10
N TYR A 55 -7.95 -4.66 -5.82
CA TYR A 55 -7.93 -5.25 -7.15
C TYR A 55 -6.68 -6.14 -7.27
N PRO A 56 -6.69 -7.17 -8.13
CA PRO A 56 -5.60 -8.12 -8.13
C PRO A 56 -4.33 -7.59 -8.79
N VAL A 57 -3.17 -8.08 -8.34
CA VAL A 57 -1.85 -7.90 -9.01
C VAL A 57 -1.88 -8.24 -10.50
N GLY A 58 -2.71 -9.22 -10.89
CA GLY A 58 -2.94 -9.59 -12.29
C GLY A 58 -3.58 -8.49 -13.16
N SER A 59 -4.03 -7.38 -12.57
CA SER A 59 -4.48 -6.19 -13.31
C SER A 59 -3.36 -5.53 -14.11
N GLY A 60 -2.10 -5.71 -13.69
CA GLY A 60 -0.92 -5.11 -14.29
C GLY A 60 -0.71 -3.63 -13.93
N ILE A 61 -1.54 -3.03 -13.07
CA ILE A 61 -1.37 -1.63 -12.67
C ILE A 61 -0.05 -1.43 -11.92
N GLY A 62 0.27 -2.27 -10.93
CA GLY A 62 1.53 -2.18 -10.20
C GLY A 62 2.78 -2.32 -11.08
N LEU A 63 2.70 -3.15 -12.14
CA LEU A 63 3.78 -3.27 -13.13
C LEU A 63 3.96 -1.98 -13.95
N ASP A 64 2.87 -1.36 -14.38
CA ASP A 64 2.92 -0.07 -15.08
C ASP A 64 3.44 1.04 -14.17
N VAL A 65 3.04 1.07 -12.89
CA VAL A 65 3.57 2.00 -11.89
C VAL A 65 5.08 1.86 -11.77
N MET A 66 5.59 0.64 -11.60
CA MET A 66 7.03 0.39 -11.50
C MET A 66 7.78 0.83 -12.77
N LYS A 67 7.20 0.57 -13.95
CA LYS A 67 7.77 1.02 -15.24
C LYS A 67 7.85 2.55 -15.30
N ASN A 68 6.77 3.24 -14.97
CA ASN A 68 6.72 4.70 -15.01
C ASN A 68 7.68 5.33 -13.99
N ILE A 69 7.86 4.73 -12.81
CA ILE A 69 8.87 5.17 -11.83
C ILE A 69 10.29 5.06 -12.41
N GLN A 70 10.63 3.94 -13.04
CA GLN A 70 11.95 3.77 -13.67
C GLN A 70 12.18 4.76 -14.81
N GLU A 71 11.16 5.01 -15.64
CA GLU A 71 11.22 6.04 -16.67
C GLU A 71 11.41 7.44 -16.08
N TYR A 72 10.70 7.78 -15.00
CA TYR A 72 10.89 9.06 -14.30
C TYR A 72 12.32 9.21 -13.77
N MET A 73 12.85 8.15 -13.15
CA MET A 73 14.22 8.11 -12.63
C MET A 73 15.25 8.40 -13.73
N VAL A 74 15.09 7.81 -14.91
CA VAL A 74 16.00 8.03 -16.04
C VAL A 74 15.79 9.39 -16.68
N GLU A 75 14.56 9.73 -17.04
CA GLU A 75 14.24 10.91 -17.86
C GLU A 75 14.28 12.22 -17.07
N LYS A 76 13.80 12.23 -15.83
CA LYS A 76 13.66 13.45 -15.02
C LYS A 76 14.78 13.63 -14.01
N LEU A 77 15.31 12.53 -13.47
CA LEU A 77 16.37 12.58 -12.44
C LEU A 77 17.77 12.29 -13.00
N GLY A 78 17.89 11.87 -14.26
CA GLY A 78 19.17 11.59 -14.91
C GLY A 78 19.87 10.35 -14.33
N ILE A 79 19.13 9.45 -13.67
CA ILE A 79 19.68 8.21 -13.12
C ILE A 79 20.04 7.28 -14.28
N ASP A 80 21.22 6.65 -14.19
CA ASP A 80 21.65 5.72 -15.22
C ASP A 80 20.65 4.56 -15.36
N LYS A 81 20.21 4.32 -16.61
CA LYS A 81 19.25 3.27 -16.94
C LYS A 81 19.71 1.89 -16.47
N SER A 82 21.01 1.61 -16.49
CA SER A 82 21.61 0.33 -16.08
C SER A 82 21.37 -0.02 -14.62
N VAL A 83 21.22 0.99 -13.74
CA VAL A 83 21.00 0.79 -12.30
C VAL A 83 19.57 1.12 -11.84
N SER A 84 18.78 1.81 -12.68
CA SER A 84 17.45 2.31 -12.34
C SER A 84 16.51 1.24 -11.75
N HIS A 85 16.50 0.03 -12.32
CA HIS A 85 15.66 -1.07 -11.86
C HIS A 85 16.04 -1.56 -10.45
N GLU A 86 17.34 -1.83 -10.24
CA GLU A 86 17.84 -2.32 -8.96
C GLU A 86 17.67 -1.28 -7.87
N LEU A 87 18.00 -0.01 -8.17
CA LEU A 87 17.80 1.11 -7.25
C LEU A 87 16.31 1.29 -6.90
N CYS A 88 15.40 1.18 -7.86
CA CYS A 88 13.96 1.26 -7.63
C CYS A 88 13.49 0.22 -6.59
N ILE A 89 13.91 -1.03 -6.75
CA ILE A 89 13.59 -2.13 -5.84
C ILE A 89 14.21 -1.89 -4.46
N LEU A 90 15.47 -1.46 -4.42
CA LEU A 90 16.21 -1.21 -3.19
C LEU A 90 15.53 -0.12 -2.36
N LEU A 91 15.20 1.01 -2.98
CA LEU A 91 14.53 2.14 -2.34
C LEU A 91 13.15 1.73 -1.82
N TYR A 92 12.37 0.98 -2.61
CA TYR A 92 11.09 0.42 -2.16
C TYR A 92 11.25 -0.50 -0.93
N LYS A 93 12.29 -1.35 -0.93
CA LYS A 93 12.57 -2.27 0.19
C LYS A 93 12.97 -1.54 1.48
N GLN A 94 13.71 -0.45 1.38
CA GLN A 94 14.18 0.30 2.55
C GLN A 94 13.16 1.32 3.07
N TYR A 95 12.42 1.98 2.17
CA TYR A 95 11.60 3.15 2.53
C TYR A 95 10.09 2.95 2.35
N GLY A 96 9.65 1.77 1.92
CA GLY A 96 8.23 1.47 1.69
C GLY A 96 7.70 1.95 0.33
N THR A 97 8.23 3.05 -0.21
CA THR A 97 8.01 3.48 -1.60
C THR A 97 9.33 3.94 -2.24
N THR A 98 9.44 3.81 -3.57
CA THR A 98 10.60 4.33 -4.29
C THR A 98 10.69 5.85 -4.19
N MET A 99 9.55 6.56 -4.20
CA MET A 99 9.49 8.02 -4.04
C MET A 99 10.08 8.47 -2.69
N ALA A 100 9.67 7.82 -1.60
CA ALA A 100 10.22 8.09 -0.26
C ALA A 100 11.73 7.86 -0.22
N GLY A 101 12.20 6.79 -0.86
CA GLY A 101 13.64 6.51 -0.94
C GLY A 101 14.41 7.52 -1.78
N LEU A 102 13.87 7.95 -2.93
CA LEU A 102 14.51 8.98 -3.76
C LEU A 102 14.67 10.29 -2.98
N ARG A 103 13.64 10.72 -2.24
CA ARG A 103 13.75 11.90 -1.37
C ARG A 103 14.73 11.70 -0.23
N ALA A 104 14.78 10.51 0.38
CA ALA A 104 15.71 10.20 1.47
C ALA A 104 17.17 10.30 1.01
N VAL A 105 17.50 9.75 -0.16
CA VAL A 105 18.88 9.76 -0.67
C VAL A 105 19.28 11.09 -1.33
N GLY A 106 18.37 12.07 -1.38
CA GLY A 106 18.71 13.46 -1.72
C GLY A 106 18.13 13.99 -3.03
N TYR A 107 17.46 13.17 -3.85
CA TYR A 107 16.81 13.67 -5.08
C TYR A 107 15.70 14.66 -4.72
N GLN A 108 15.66 15.79 -5.42
CA GLN A 108 14.63 16.81 -5.27
C GLN A 108 13.76 16.84 -6.53
N PHE A 109 12.46 16.79 -6.34
CA PHE A 109 11.46 16.87 -7.40
C PHE A 109 10.12 17.27 -6.79
N ASP A 110 9.26 17.83 -7.63
CA ASP A 110 7.89 18.15 -7.29
C ASP A 110 7.04 16.89 -7.21
N TYR A 111 6.22 16.76 -6.16
CA TYR A 111 5.43 15.55 -5.93
C TYR A 111 4.28 15.42 -6.94
N ASP A 112 3.69 16.54 -7.37
CA ASP A 112 2.62 16.53 -8.35
C ASP A 112 3.15 16.16 -9.75
N ASP A 113 4.35 16.62 -10.13
CA ASP A 113 5.03 16.16 -11.36
C ASP A 113 5.33 14.65 -11.29
N PHE A 114 5.81 14.14 -10.15
CA PHE A 114 6.06 12.71 -9.97
C PHE A 114 4.76 11.89 -10.09
N HIS A 115 3.71 12.25 -9.34
CA HIS A 115 2.43 11.54 -9.39
C HIS A 115 1.75 11.67 -10.76
N GLY A 116 1.81 12.85 -11.39
CA GLY A 116 1.30 13.08 -12.73
C GLY A 116 2.01 12.22 -13.79
N PHE A 117 3.31 12.01 -13.65
CA PHE A 117 4.07 11.13 -14.54
C PHE A 117 3.77 9.65 -14.25
N VAL A 118 3.81 9.25 -12.98
CA VAL A 118 3.72 7.83 -12.59
C VAL A 118 2.29 7.32 -12.65
N HIS A 119 1.35 7.99 -12.00
CA HIS A 119 -0.05 7.57 -11.94
C HIS A 119 -0.91 8.19 -13.04
N GLY A 120 -0.58 9.42 -13.49
CA GLY A 120 -1.32 10.08 -14.56
C GLY A 120 -1.27 9.36 -15.90
N ARG A 121 -0.24 8.53 -16.15
CA ARG A 121 -0.04 7.73 -17.36
C ARG A 121 -0.65 6.31 -17.31
N LEU A 122 -1.26 5.92 -16.20
CA LEU A 122 -1.80 4.57 -16.05
C LEU A 122 -3.05 4.34 -16.91
N ALA A 123 -3.13 3.17 -17.54
CA ALA A 123 -4.29 2.72 -18.30
C ALA A 123 -5.36 2.13 -17.34
N TYR A 124 -6.10 2.99 -16.66
CA TYR A 124 -7.14 2.62 -15.69
C TYR A 124 -8.29 1.80 -16.30
N GLU A 125 -8.40 1.73 -17.62
CA GLU A 125 -9.36 0.88 -18.33
C GLU A 125 -9.11 -0.62 -18.09
N LYS A 126 -7.89 -0.99 -17.68
CA LYS A 126 -7.53 -2.35 -17.23
C LYS A 126 -8.35 -2.77 -16.01
N LEU A 127 -8.69 -1.81 -15.13
CA LEU A 127 -9.60 -2.05 -14.02
C LEU A 127 -11.04 -2.06 -14.53
N LYS A 128 -11.77 -3.12 -14.17
CA LYS A 128 -13.19 -3.31 -14.52
C LYS A 128 -14.03 -3.24 -13.24
N PRO A 129 -15.31 -2.83 -13.33
CA PRO A 129 -16.21 -2.91 -12.18
C PRO A 129 -16.21 -4.30 -11.56
N ASP A 130 -16.23 -4.36 -10.23
CA ASP A 130 -16.33 -5.61 -9.47
C ASP A 130 -17.61 -5.61 -8.62
N PRO A 131 -18.75 -6.03 -9.18
CA PRO A 131 -20.03 -6.08 -8.46
C PRO A 131 -19.99 -7.02 -7.25
N LEU A 132 -19.14 -8.05 -7.28
CA LEU A 132 -19.04 -9.02 -6.20
C LEU A 132 -18.35 -8.38 -4.99
N LEU A 133 -17.19 -7.75 -5.22
CA LEU A 133 -16.50 -6.95 -4.20
C LEU A 133 -17.41 -5.86 -3.65
N ARG A 134 -18.09 -5.11 -4.53
CA ARG A 134 -19.03 -4.06 -4.13
C ARG A 134 -20.11 -4.60 -3.18
N ASN A 135 -20.77 -5.69 -3.55
CA ASN A 135 -21.82 -6.29 -2.72
C ASN A 135 -21.30 -6.73 -1.35
N ILE A 136 -20.07 -7.25 -1.29
CA ILE A 136 -19.44 -7.62 -0.02
C ILE A 136 -19.20 -6.37 0.83
N LEU A 137 -18.58 -5.33 0.27
CA LEU A 137 -18.30 -4.08 1.00
C LEU A 137 -19.58 -3.44 1.55
N LEU A 138 -20.67 -3.42 0.75
CA LEU A 138 -21.97 -2.90 1.18
C LEU A 138 -22.65 -3.75 2.25
N SER A 139 -22.39 -5.07 2.27
CA SER A 139 -22.97 -5.98 3.27
C SER A 139 -22.33 -5.86 4.67
N LEU A 140 -21.21 -5.13 4.79
CA LEU A 140 -20.46 -4.94 6.03
C LEU A 140 -20.87 -3.61 6.68
N PRO A 141 -21.73 -3.60 7.73
CA PRO A 141 -22.18 -2.38 8.40
C PRO A 141 -21.12 -1.86 9.40
N ILE A 142 -19.87 -1.77 8.96
CA ILE A 142 -18.71 -1.31 9.73
C ILE A 142 -18.10 -0.12 9.00
N ARG A 143 -17.51 0.85 9.69
CA ARG A 143 -16.78 1.95 9.06
C ARG A 143 -15.68 1.41 8.14
N LYS A 144 -15.51 2.00 6.96
CA LYS A 144 -14.56 1.52 5.94
C LYS A 144 -13.74 2.69 5.40
N LEU A 145 -12.41 2.57 5.44
CA LEU A 145 -11.51 3.53 4.84
C LEU A 145 -10.48 2.82 3.95
N VAL A 146 -10.01 3.54 2.93
CA VAL A 146 -8.82 3.13 2.17
C VAL A 146 -7.58 3.77 2.81
N PHE A 147 -6.48 3.01 2.91
CA PHE A 147 -5.17 3.50 3.31
C PHE A 147 -4.12 3.07 2.28
N THR A 148 -3.80 3.96 1.34
CA THR A 148 -2.85 3.72 0.25
C THR A 148 -1.62 4.61 0.37
N ASN A 149 -0.48 4.15 -0.14
CA ASN A 149 0.71 4.99 -0.33
C ASN A 149 0.63 5.84 -1.62
N GLY A 150 -0.36 5.60 -2.48
CA GLY A 150 -0.63 6.40 -3.68
C GLY A 150 -1.29 7.74 -3.37
N ASP A 151 -1.35 8.61 -4.38
CA ASP A 151 -2.03 9.91 -4.30
C ASP A 151 -3.55 9.78 -4.43
N ARG A 152 -4.26 10.85 -4.07
CA ARG A 152 -5.72 10.92 -4.06
C ARG A 152 -6.33 10.73 -5.44
N LEU A 153 -5.70 11.26 -6.50
CA LEU A 153 -6.22 11.14 -7.86
C LEU A 153 -6.11 9.69 -8.34
N HIS A 154 -4.99 9.03 -8.04
CA HIS A 154 -4.84 7.60 -8.28
C HIS A 154 -5.94 6.78 -7.59
N ALA A 155 -6.14 7.01 -6.29
CA ALA A 155 -7.13 6.28 -5.50
C ALA A 155 -8.55 6.46 -6.02
N SER A 156 -8.97 7.70 -6.31
CA SER A 156 -10.30 7.98 -6.87
C SER A 156 -10.49 7.32 -8.23
N ARG A 157 -9.49 7.37 -9.12
CA ARG A 157 -9.57 6.71 -10.43
C ARG A 157 -9.75 5.21 -10.28
N ALA A 158 -8.91 4.54 -9.49
CA ALA A 158 -9.01 3.10 -9.29
C ALA A 158 -10.38 2.69 -8.71
N MET A 159 -10.82 3.34 -7.63
CA MET A 159 -12.10 3.03 -6.99
C MET A 159 -13.31 3.30 -7.88
N LYS A 160 -13.29 4.39 -8.68
CA LYS A 160 -14.34 4.67 -9.67
C LYS A 160 -14.43 3.58 -10.73
N ARG A 161 -13.29 3.09 -11.23
CA ARG A 161 -13.25 2.00 -12.22
C ARG A 161 -13.77 0.69 -11.66
N LEU A 162 -13.49 0.41 -10.39
CA LEU A 162 -13.98 -0.77 -9.68
C LEU A 162 -15.46 -0.64 -9.28
N GLY A 163 -16.01 0.59 -9.23
CA GLY A 163 -17.37 0.86 -8.80
C GLY A 163 -17.55 0.65 -7.29
N ILE A 164 -16.57 1.08 -6.48
CA ILE A 164 -16.57 0.91 -5.02
C ILE A 164 -16.28 2.20 -4.24
N GLU A 165 -16.13 3.34 -4.91
CA GLU A 165 -15.75 4.62 -4.26
C GLU A 165 -16.72 5.02 -3.13
N ASP A 166 -18.02 4.84 -3.33
CA ASP A 166 -19.08 5.12 -2.35
C ASP A 166 -19.22 4.06 -1.25
N CYS A 167 -18.42 2.98 -1.30
CA CYS A 167 -18.38 1.99 -0.22
C CYS A 167 -17.48 2.43 0.95
N PHE A 168 -16.68 3.48 0.78
CA PHE A 168 -15.70 3.95 1.76
C PHE A 168 -16.06 5.34 2.27
N GLU A 169 -15.88 5.57 3.57
CA GLU A 169 -16.06 6.87 4.20
C GLU A 169 -14.98 7.87 3.77
N GLY A 170 -13.75 7.38 3.53
CA GLY A 170 -12.63 8.23 3.17
C GLY A 170 -11.38 7.47 2.74
N VAL A 171 -10.38 8.24 2.33
CA VAL A 171 -9.08 7.75 1.85
C VAL A 171 -7.95 8.44 2.61
N LEU A 172 -7.13 7.65 3.29
CA LEU A 172 -5.81 8.02 3.79
C LEU A 172 -4.81 7.74 2.66
N CYS A 173 -4.26 8.80 2.09
CA CYS A 173 -3.39 8.75 0.90
C CYS A 173 -2.14 9.59 1.14
N PHE A 174 -1.27 9.70 0.13
CA PHE A 174 -0.07 10.52 0.18
C PHE A 174 -0.33 11.93 0.72
N GLU A 175 -1.33 12.63 0.20
CA GLU A 175 -1.65 14.02 0.58
C GLU A 175 -2.22 14.14 1.99
N THR A 176 -2.82 13.07 2.53
CA THR A 176 -3.28 13.05 3.93
C THR A 176 -2.10 13.12 4.89
N LEU A 177 -0.99 12.46 4.54
CA LEU A 177 0.21 12.36 5.38
C LEU A 177 1.27 13.40 5.05
N ASN A 178 1.28 13.91 3.82
CA ASN A 178 2.32 14.79 3.28
C ASN A 178 1.70 16.08 2.73
N PRO A 179 1.06 16.91 3.58
CA PRO A 179 0.49 18.16 3.12
C PRO A 179 1.58 19.09 2.54
N PRO A 180 1.24 19.95 1.57
CA PRO A 180 2.21 20.88 0.99
C PRO A 180 2.89 21.73 2.07
N SER A 181 4.22 21.69 2.12
CA SER A 181 4.98 22.57 3.01
C SER A 181 4.90 24.02 2.50
N PRO A 182 4.60 25.01 3.35
CA PRO A 182 4.49 26.42 2.94
C PRO A 182 5.83 27.06 2.52
N THR A 183 6.96 26.36 2.67
CA THR A 183 8.28 26.90 2.35
C THR A 183 9.09 25.86 1.55
N PRO A 184 9.45 26.14 0.29
CA PRO A 184 10.46 25.37 -0.41
C PRO A 184 11.76 25.47 0.38
N ALA A 185 12.30 24.33 0.83
CA ALA A 185 13.65 24.34 1.39
C ALA A 185 14.60 24.87 0.29
N PRO A 186 15.52 25.81 0.61
CA PRO A 186 16.45 26.33 -0.38
C PRO A 186 17.20 25.16 -1.02
N ALA A 187 17.27 25.16 -2.36
CA ALA A 187 17.97 24.18 -3.17
C ALA A 187 19.49 24.35 -3.02
N ASN A 188 20.02 24.06 -1.84
CA ASN A 188 21.43 23.75 -1.71
C ASN A 188 21.66 22.43 -2.46
N LYS A 189 22.82 22.29 -3.12
CA LYS A 189 23.24 21.00 -3.69
C LYS A 189 23.27 19.97 -2.56
N VAL A 190 22.22 19.16 -2.44
CA VAL A 190 22.21 18.00 -1.58
C VAL A 190 23.02 16.94 -2.30
N GLU A 191 24.09 16.48 -1.67
CA GLU A 191 24.87 15.34 -2.16
C GLU A 191 23.97 14.10 -2.16
N ILE A 192 23.95 13.36 -3.27
CA ILE A 192 23.14 12.15 -3.38
C ILE A 192 23.84 11.04 -2.59
N PHE A 193 23.15 10.49 -1.60
CA PHE A 193 23.65 9.35 -0.82
C PHE A 193 23.65 8.08 -1.67
N ASP A 194 24.83 7.50 -1.88
CA ASP A 194 24.98 6.25 -2.63
C ASP A 194 24.58 5.03 -1.77
N ILE A 195 23.27 4.78 -1.73
CA ILE A 195 22.70 3.67 -0.98
C ILE A 195 23.17 2.30 -1.47
N MET A 196 23.46 2.15 -2.77
CA MET A 196 23.92 0.87 -3.32
C MET A 196 25.33 0.57 -2.81
N LYS A 197 26.24 1.55 -2.86
CA LYS A 197 27.58 1.43 -2.29
C LYS A 197 27.52 1.19 -0.79
N HIS A 198 26.70 1.94 -0.05
CA HIS A 198 26.59 1.79 1.40
C HIS A 198 26.10 0.39 1.81
N LEU A 199 25.11 -0.17 1.10
CA LEU A 199 24.61 -1.51 1.43
C LEU A 199 25.55 -2.63 0.98
N ALA A 200 26.36 -2.41 -0.06
CA ALA A 200 27.44 -3.33 -0.44
C ALA A 200 28.61 -3.31 0.56
N HIS A 201 28.92 -2.13 1.11
CA HIS A 201 30.02 -1.90 2.04
C HIS A 201 29.59 -0.98 3.20
N PRO A 202 28.89 -1.53 4.22
CA PRO A 202 28.39 -0.73 5.33
C PRO A 202 29.53 -0.08 6.13
N GLU A 203 29.50 1.25 6.21
CA GLU A 203 30.45 2.01 7.03
C GLU A 203 29.94 2.12 8.47
N PRO A 204 30.75 1.78 9.50
CA PRO A 204 30.34 1.87 10.89
C PRO A 204 29.90 3.29 11.27
N GLY A 205 28.70 3.42 11.85
CA GLY A 205 28.16 4.70 12.31
C GLY A 205 27.48 5.54 11.23
N VAL A 206 27.42 5.08 9.98
CA VAL A 206 26.64 5.73 8.92
C VAL A 206 25.29 5.01 8.82
N GLU A 207 24.21 5.71 9.15
CA GLU A 207 22.84 5.21 9.00
C GLU A 207 22.25 5.59 7.64
N LEU A 208 21.22 4.87 7.21
CA LEU A 208 20.43 5.26 6.05
C LEU A 208 19.72 6.61 6.33
N PRO A 209 19.72 7.54 5.36
CA PRO A 209 19.08 8.84 5.54
C PRO A 209 17.58 8.68 5.75
N ARG A 210 16.98 9.50 6.61
CA ARG A 210 15.53 9.46 6.85
C ARG A 210 14.78 10.08 5.68
N SER A 211 13.66 9.47 5.30
CA SER A 211 12.78 10.06 4.29
C SER A 211 11.93 11.19 4.91
N PRO A 212 11.77 12.33 4.22
CA PRO A 212 10.76 13.32 4.61
C PRO A 212 9.34 12.91 4.23
N ILE A 213 9.17 11.84 3.44
CA ILE A 213 7.85 11.33 3.05
C ILE A 213 7.36 10.34 4.09
N LEU A 214 6.18 10.60 4.64
CA LEU A 214 5.45 9.72 5.54
C LEU A 214 4.61 8.74 4.72
N CYS A 215 4.87 7.44 4.88
CA CYS A 215 4.11 6.38 4.20
C CYS A 215 4.20 5.05 4.96
N LYS A 216 3.34 4.09 4.64
CA LYS A 216 3.49 2.69 5.11
C LYS A 216 4.82 2.12 4.58
N PRO A 217 5.54 1.26 5.33
CA PRO A 217 5.19 0.67 6.62
C PRO A 217 5.75 1.44 7.84
N ASN A 218 6.12 2.72 7.70
CA ASN A 218 6.67 3.47 8.83
C ASN A 218 5.62 3.60 9.95
N ILE A 219 5.96 3.14 11.15
CA ILE A 219 5.06 3.06 12.30
C ILE A 219 4.51 4.43 12.67
N ASP A 220 5.36 5.44 12.73
CA ASP A 220 4.95 6.81 13.10
C ASP A 220 4.01 7.40 12.06
N ALA A 221 4.28 7.17 10.77
CA ALA A 221 3.40 7.58 9.67
C ALA A 221 2.03 6.88 9.75
N MET A 222 2.01 5.58 10.06
CA MET A 222 0.75 4.83 10.24
C MET A 222 -0.03 5.35 11.45
N LEU A 223 0.59 5.51 12.62
CA LEU A 223 -0.05 6.07 13.81
C LEU A 223 -0.59 7.50 13.55
N HIS A 224 0.16 8.31 12.80
CA HIS A 224 -0.28 9.64 12.39
C HIS A 224 -1.53 9.57 11.50
N ALA A 225 -1.56 8.67 10.52
CA ALA A 225 -2.72 8.46 9.65
C ALA A 225 -3.98 8.10 10.44
N LEU A 226 -3.86 7.16 11.40
CA LEU A 226 -4.98 6.72 12.24
C LEU A 226 -5.50 7.84 13.13
N LYS A 227 -4.59 8.64 13.71
CA LYS A 227 -4.96 9.79 14.51
C LYS A 227 -5.74 10.83 13.70
N LEU A 228 -5.31 11.13 12.47
CA LEU A 228 -6.01 12.06 11.57
C LEU A 228 -7.42 11.58 11.21
N ALA A 229 -7.62 10.26 11.21
CA ALA A 229 -8.88 9.61 10.83
C ALA A 229 -9.77 9.22 12.02
N ASP A 230 -9.35 9.51 13.26
CA ASP A 230 -10.00 9.02 14.48
C ASP A 230 -10.24 7.50 14.45
N ILE A 231 -9.17 6.75 14.15
CA ILE A 231 -9.19 5.28 14.09
C ILE A 231 -8.45 4.72 15.30
N ASN A 232 -9.12 3.84 16.04
CA ASN A 232 -8.52 3.08 17.13
C ASN A 232 -7.91 1.77 16.56
N PRO A 233 -6.57 1.57 16.62
CA PRO A 233 -5.95 0.39 16.03
C PRO A 233 -6.48 -0.92 16.64
N GLN A 234 -6.78 -0.96 17.94
CA GLN A 234 -7.18 -2.15 18.69
C GLN A 234 -8.56 -2.70 18.30
N THR A 235 -9.36 -1.90 17.59
CA THR A 235 -10.69 -2.27 17.09
C THR A 235 -10.74 -2.23 15.55
N THR A 236 -9.58 -2.12 14.90
CA THR A 236 -9.44 -2.04 13.44
C THR A 236 -8.94 -3.34 12.85
N ILE A 237 -9.55 -3.76 11.73
CA ILE A 237 -9.01 -4.81 10.86
C ILE A 237 -8.36 -4.17 9.63
N PHE A 238 -7.07 -4.42 9.45
CA PHE A 238 -6.26 -3.88 8.36
C PHE A 238 -5.96 -4.94 7.29
N PHE A 239 -6.38 -4.69 6.05
CA PHE A 239 -6.20 -5.54 4.88
C PHE A 239 -5.12 -4.94 3.98
N ASP A 240 -4.05 -5.68 3.71
CA ASP A 240 -2.93 -5.21 2.89
C ASP A 240 -2.20 -6.41 2.28
N ASP A 241 -1.63 -6.25 1.08
CA ASP A 241 -0.87 -7.29 0.37
C ASP A 241 0.60 -7.34 0.82
N SER A 242 1.12 -6.22 1.36
CA SER A 242 2.50 -6.08 1.82
C SER A 242 2.68 -6.67 3.21
N VAL A 243 3.49 -7.72 3.30
CA VAL A 243 3.90 -8.34 4.56
C VAL A 243 4.48 -7.31 5.55
N ARG A 244 5.22 -6.31 5.05
CA ARG A 244 5.82 -5.25 5.89
C ARG A 244 4.76 -4.33 6.48
N ASN A 245 3.74 -3.96 5.69
CA ASN A 245 2.63 -3.14 6.17
C ASN A 245 1.82 -3.91 7.21
N ILE A 246 1.58 -5.21 6.98
CA ILE A 246 0.92 -6.11 7.93
C ILE A 246 1.72 -6.24 9.23
N GLN A 247 3.04 -6.40 9.16
CA GLN A 247 3.90 -6.43 10.34
C GLN A 247 3.81 -5.13 11.14
N ALA A 248 3.85 -3.99 10.46
CA ALA A 248 3.70 -2.69 11.09
C ALA A 248 2.31 -2.50 11.72
N GLY A 249 1.24 -2.92 11.03
CA GLY A 249 -0.13 -2.94 11.54
C GLY A 249 -0.27 -3.74 12.83
N LYS A 250 0.37 -4.92 12.92
CA LYS A 250 0.40 -5.71 14.16
C LYS A 250 1.13 -4.99 15.29
N GLN A 251 2.26 -4.35 15.01
CA GLN A 251 3.05 -3.63 16.01
C GLN A 251 2.27 -2.46 16.63
N ILE A 252 1.39 -1.81 15.87
CA ILE A 252 0.53 -0.72 16.37
C ILE A 252 -0.78 -1.22 16.98
N GLY A 253 -1.01 -2.54 17.04
CA GLY A 253 -2.15 -3.15 17.73
C GLY A 253 -3.36 -3.47 16.85
N MET A 254 -3.25 -3.39 15.52
CA MET A 254 -4.35 -3.79 14.62
C MET A 254 -4.52 -5.30 14.52
N HIS A 255 -5.76 -5.71 14.27
CA HIS A 255 -6.01 -6.99 13.63
C HIS A 255 -5.63 -6.87 12.16
N THR A 256 -4.95 -7.87 11.60
CA THR A 256 -4.39 -7.75 10.25
C THR A 256 -4.74 -8.94 9.37
N VAL A 257 -5.02 -8.69 8.11
CA VAL A 257 -5.36 -9.66 7.09
C VAL A 257 -4.43 -9.47 5.90
N LEU A 258 -3.53 -10.43 5.69
CA LEU A 258 -2.64 -10.42 4.52
C LEU A 258 -3.41 -10.91 3.29
N VAL A 259 -3.60 -10.03 2.31
CA VAL A 259 -4.26 -10.38 1.04
C VAL A 259 -3.18 -10.93 0.10
N LYS A 260 -3.22 -12.24 -0.14
CA LYS A 260 -2.43 -12.87 -1.22
C LYS A 260 -3.36 -13.18 -2.36
N ILE A 261 -2.85 -13.22 -3.60
CA ILE A 261 -3.60 -13.76 -4.74
C ILE A 261 -3.04 -15.14 -5.06
N SER A 262 -3.85 -16.19 -4.90
CA SER A 262 -3.47 -17.57 -5.27
C SER A 262 -3.72 -17.75 -6.75
N THR A 263 -2.80 -17.25 -7.56
CA THR A 263 -2.51 -17.88 -8.83
C THR A 263 -1.23 -18.66 -8.62
N GLN A 264 -1.28 -19.99 -8.78
CA GLN A 264 -0.10 -20.77 -9.13
C GLN A 264 0.44 -20.26 -10.47
N VAL A 265 1.12 -19.11 -10.46
CA VAL A 265 2.15 -18.71 -11.39
C VAL A 265 3.03 -17.77 -10.58
N THR A 266 4.05 -18.33 -9.95
CA THR A 266 5.19 -17.61 -9.40
C THR A 266 5.92 -16.91 -10.55
N LEU A 267 5.42 -15.74 -10.95
CA LEU A 267 6.20 -14.76 -11.71
C LEU A 267 7.53 -14.44 -10.98
N TRP A 268 7.55 -14.61 -9.66
CA TRP A 268 8.76 -14.56 -8.84
C TRP A 268 9.76 -15.70 -9.13
N GLU A 269 9.31 -16.93 -9.40
CA GLU A 269 10.22 -18.06 -9.72
C GLU A 269 10.71 -18.02 -11.18
N PHE A 270 9.95 -17.41 -12.10
CA PHE A 270 10.41 -17.22 -13.48
C PHE A 270 11.46 -16.10 -13.58
N TYR A 271 11.33 -15.04 -12.77
CA TYR A 271 12.26 -13.90 -12.78
C TYR A 271 13.58 -14.20 -12.04
N CYS A 272 13.56 -15.03 -10.99
CA CYS A 272 14.77 -15.47 -10.29
C CYS A 272 15.52 -16.63 -10.99
N ARG A 273 14.90 -17.36 -11.93
CA ARG A 273 15.55 -18.47 -12.67
C ARG A 273 16.12 -18.09 -14.04
N SER A 274 15.92 -16.87 -14.52
CA SER A 274 16.60 -16.39 -15.73
C SER A 274 18.06 -15.96 -15.50
N ARG A 275 18.57 -16.05 -14.26
CA ARG A 275 20.00 -15.99 -13.93
C ARG A 275 20.29 -16.91 -12.74
N GLY A 276 20.61 -18.16 -13.06
CA GLY A 276 21.04 -19.22 -12.15
C GLY A 276 21.15 -20.53 -12.90
#